data_AF-A0A2N1W636-F1
#
_entry.id   AF-A0A2N1W636-F1
#
_cell.length_a   1.000
_cell.length_b   1.000
_cell.length_c   1.000
_cell.angle_alpha   90.00
_cell.angle_beta   90.00
_cell.angle_gamma   90.00
#
_symmetry.space_group_name_H-M   'P 1'
#
loop_
_entity.id
_entity.type
_entity.pdbx_description
1 polymer ?
#
loop_
_entity_poly.entity_id
_entity_poly.type
_entity_poly.pdbx_seq_one_letter_code
_entity_poly.pdbx_strand_id
1 'polypeptide(L)'
;MNNGDFYKKTGFVTFAVLLIIVAVKFLIIDEIKKVSKITPAASELSAAPAGEPATSTRPASDFETKEMVKIKPQDAASYLGRYVVTEGIIVGSYNSGKVCFLNFDKNYKQGLSLVIFASDFVKFPASPEKYFLNKKVRVEGRVKDYKGKVEIIVKSMDQVKIL
;
A
#
# COMPACT_ATOMS: atom_id res chain seq x y z
N MET A 1 50.37 -20.78 -19.26
CA MET A 1 48.91 -20.84 -19.55
C MET A 1 48.63 -20.04 -20.80
N ASN A 2 48.01 -20.63 -21.82
CA ASN A 2 47.66 -19.92 -23.05
C ASN A 2 46.52 -18.94 -22.79
N ASN A 3 46.67 -17.70 -23.26
CA ASN A 3 45.66 -16.64 -23.11
C ASN A 3 44.27 -17.06 -23.63
N GLY A 4 44.20 -18.03 -24.56
CA GLY A 4 42.95 -18.57 -25.09
C GLY A 4 42.06 -19.30 -24.06
N ASP A 5 42.61 -19.97 -23.05
CA ASP A 5 41.80 -20.67 -22.03
C ASP A 5 41.19 -19.72 -21.01
N PHE A 6 41.89 -18.61 -20.74
CA PHE A 6 41.40 -17.57 -19.84
C PHE A 6 40.16 -16.87 -20.43
N TYR A 7 40.20 -16.50 -21.72
CA TYR A 7 39.03 -15.87 -22.37
C TYR A 7 37.84 -16.83 -22.54
N LYS A 8 38.09 -18.14 -22.74
CA LYS A 8 37.01 -19.14 -22.80
C LYS A 8 36.31 -19.32 -21.45
N LYS A 9 37.07 -19.44 -20.35
CA LYS A 9 36.49 -19.59 -19.00
C LYS A 9 35.86 -18.29 -18.48
N THR A 10 36.56 -17.16 -18.62
CA THR A 10 36.05 -15.85 -18.16
C THR A 10 34.86 -15.38 -19.02
N GLY A 11 34.87 -15.65 -20.33
CA GLY A 11 33.73 -15.37 -21.21
C GLY A 11 32.51 -16.23 -20.88
N PHE A 12 32.69 -17.49 -20.50
CA PHE A 12 31.56 -18.36 -20.12
C PHE A 12 30.90 -17.92 -18.81
N VAL A 13 31.68 -17.49 -17.83
CA VAL A 13 31.15 -17.02 -16.53
C VAL A 13 30.36 -15.71 -16.69
N THR A 14 30.86 -14.76 -17.49
CA THR A 14 30.14 -13.51 -17.72
C THR A 14 28.85 -13.72 -18.52
N PHE A 15 28.87 -14.61 -19.52
CA PHE A 15 27.68 -14.95 -20.29
C PHE A 15 26.62 -15.67 -19.44
N ALA A 16 27.04 -16.56 -18.52
CA ALA A 16 26.14 -17.25 -17.60
C ALA A 16 25.46 -16.27 -16.62
N VAL A 17 26.18 -15.29 -16.08
CA VAL A 17 25.60 -14.25 -15.20
C VAL A 17 24.61 -13.38 -15.97
N LEU A 18 24.93 -13.02 -17.22
CA LEU A 18 24.05 -12.21 -18.06
C LEU A 18 22.77 -12.98 -18.45
N LEU A 19 22.89 -14.29 -18.73
CA LEU A 19 21.75 -15.18 -18.93
C LEU A 19 20.85 -15.30 -17.70
N ILE A 20 21.42 -15.39 -16.50
CA ILE A 20 20.62 -15.41 -15.25
C ILE A 20 19.86 -14.09 -15.08
N ILE A 21 20.50 -12.94 -15.32
CA ILE A 21 19.83 -11.63 -15.22
C ILE A 21 18.71 -11.49 -16.26
N VAL A 22 18.94 -11.94 -17.50
CA VAL A 22 17.92 -11.97 -18.55
C VAL A 22 16.78 -12.92 -18.19
N ALA A 23 17.08 -14.12 -17.69
CA ALA A 23 16.08 -15.10 -17.27
C ALA A 23 15.26 -14.62 -16.07
N VAL A 24 15.86 -13.95 -15.09
CA VAL A 24 15.13 -13.33 -13.95
C VAL A 24 14.25 -12.17 -14.45
N LYS A 25 14.74 -11.33 -15.37
CA LYS A 25 13.90 -10.29 -16.00
C LYS A 25 12.76 -10.89 -16.80
N PHE A 26 12.98 -11.99 -17.52
CA PHE A 26 11.96 -12.65 -18.32
C PHE A 26 10.91 -13.36 -17.45
N LEU A 27 11.33 -14.11 -16.42
CA LEU A 27 10.42 -14.85 -15.53
C LEU A 27 9.65 -13.96 -14.54
N ILE A 28 10.20 -12.81 -14.11
CA ILE A 28 9.51 -11.91 -13.17
C ILE A 28 8.65 -10.85 -13.88
N ILE A 29 9.02 -10.41 -15.09
CA ILE A 29 8.30 -9.31 -15.77
C ILE A 29 7.16 -9.81 -16.68
N ASP A 30 7.24 -11.01 -17.26
CA ASP A 30 6.18 -11.48 -18.18
C ASP A 30 4.84 -11.77 -17.48
N GLU A 31 4.83 -12.10 -16.19
CA GLU A 31 3.59 -12.22 -15.39
C GLU A 31 2.83 -10.88 -15.26
N ILE A 32 3.53 -9.74 -15.19
CA ILE A 32 2.89 -8.42 -15.03
C ILE A 32 2.28 -7.92 -16.34
N LYS A 33 2.77 -8.38 -17.50
CA LYS A 33 2.21 -7.99 -18.81
C LYS A 33 0.96 -8.76 -19.20
N LYS A 34 0.66 -9.90 -18.57
CA LYS A 34 -0.52 -10.72 -18.90
C LYS A 34 -1.84 -10.16 -18.36
N VAL A 35 -1.80 -9.27 -17.37
CA VAL A 35 -2.98 -8.56 -16.84
C VAL A 35 -3.34 -7.30 -17.65
N SER A 36 -2.42 -6.79 -18.49
CA SER A 36 -2.62 -5.54 -19.25
C SER A 36 -3.25 -5.72 -20.65
N LYS A 37 -3.57 -6.95 -21.08
CA LYS A 37 -4.18 -7.21 -22.39
C LYS A 37 -5.59 -7.77 -22.25
N ILE A 38 -6.52 -6.89 -21.93
CA ILE A 38 -7.91 -6.97 -22.42
C ILE A 38 -8.23 -5.60 -23.02
N THR A 39 -7.98 -5.50 -24.34
CA THR A 39 -8.40 -4.48 -25.33
C THR A 39 -9.88 -4.73 -25.73
N PRO A 40 -10.61 -3.98 -26.60
CA PRO A 40 -10.55 -2.60 -27.16
C PRO A 40 -11.84 -1.77 -26.87
N ALA A 41 -11.82 -0.43 -26.88
CA ALA A 41 -12.07 0.49 -28.01
C ALA A 41 -13.38 0.29 -28.82
N ALA A 42 -14.33 1.21 -28.65
CA ALA A 42 -15.18 1.73 -29.73
C ALA A 42 -15.65 3.14 -29.38
N SER A 43 -15.09 4.11 -30.11
CA SER A 43 -15.52 5.50 -30.15
C SER A 43 -16.53 5.60 -31.30
N GLU A 44 -17.78 5.90 -31.00
CA GLU A 44 -18.69 6.52 -31.97
C GLU A 44 -19.35 7.74 -31.30
N LEU A 45 -18.95 8.90 -31.80
CA LEU A 45 -19.60 10.19 -31.59
C LEU A 45 -20.78 10.24 -32.56
N SER A 46 -22.01 10.26 -32.07
CA SER A 46 -23.17 10.69 -32.86
C SER A 46 -24.27 11.27 -31.97
N ALA A 47 -24.52 12.56 -32.19
CA ALA A 47 -25.75 13.33 -32.03
C ALA A 47 -26.56 13.25 -30.71
N ALA A 48 -26.70 14.41 -30.05
CA ALA A 48 -27.80 14.71 -29.14
C ALA A 48 -29.17 14.62 -29.86
N PRO A 49 -30.26 14.38 -29.12
CA PRO A 49 -31.07 15.53 -28.74
C PRO A 49 -31.57 15.50 -27.28
N ALA A 50 -32.07 16.66 -26.89
CA ALA A 50 -32.56 17.04 -25.59
C ALA A 50 -33.74 16.20 -25.07
N GLY A 51 -33.83 16.15 -23.74
CA GLY A 51 -35.09 15.94 -23.03
C GLY A 51 -35.17 14.63 -22.25
N GLU A 52 -34.67 14.63 -21.01
CA GLU A 52 -35.45 14.23 -19.84
C GLU A 52 -34.63 14.46 -18.55
N PRO A 53 -35.26 14.96 -17.46
CA PRO A 53 -34.58 15.30 -16.24
C PRO A 53 -34.22 14.00 -15.52
N ALA A 54 -32.94 13.62 -15.56
CA ALA A 54 -32.43 12.63 -14.63
C ALA A 54 -32.53 13.24 -13.23
N THR A 55 -33.61 12.87 -12.53
CA THR A 55 -33.79 13.03 -11.10
C THR A 55 -32.51 12.56 -10.43
N SER A 56 -31.68 13.53 -10.06
CA SER A 56 -30.51 13.33 -9.25
C SER A 56 -31.01 12.89 -7.88
N THR A 57 -31.17 11.59 -7.70
CA THR A 57 -31.14 11.00 -6.36
C THR A 57 -29.69 11.06 -5.91
N ARG A 58 -29.19 12.28 -5.65
CA ARG A 58 -28.05 12.50 -4.77
C ARG A 58 -28.52 12.00 -3.41
N PRO A 59 -27.98 10.89 -2.86
CA PRO A 59 -28.27 10.58 -1.47
C PRO A 59 -27.85 11.79 -0.65
N ALA A 60 -28.86 12.42 -0.05
CA ALA A 60 -28.67 13.40 0.98
C ALA A 60 -28.09 12.65 2.19
N SER A 61 -26.99 13.19 2.72
CA SER A 61 -26.42 12.91 4.04
C SER A 61 -25.99 11.48 4.36
N ASP A 62 -24.83 11.07 3.85
CA ASP A 62 -24.02 9.97 4.43
C ASP A 62 -23.27 10.39 5.72
N PHE A 63 -23.75 11.43 6.42
CA PHE A 63 -23.07 11.99 7.59
C PHE A 63 -23.46 11.35 8.93
N GLU A 64 -24.40 10.40 8.96
CA GLU A 64 -24.99 9.95 10.25
C GLU A 64 -24.62 8.53 10.71
N THR A 65 -23.94 7.71 9.92
CA THR A 65 -23.42 6.43 10.42
C THR A 65 -22.00 6.20 9.92
N LYS A 66 -21.02 6.62 10.73
CA LYS A 66 -19.65 6.11 10.68
C LYS A 66 -19.71 4.61 10.99
N GLU A 67 -20.08 3.80 10.00
CA GLU A 67 -20.04 2.34 10.11
C GLU A 67 -18.60 1.91 10.34
N MET A 68 -18.24 1.77 11.61
CA MET A 68 -16.92 1.33 12.05
C MET A 68 -16.81 -0.18 11.81
N VAL A 69 -16.36 -0.56 10.61
CA VAL A 69 -16.15 -1.97 10.29
C VAL A 69 -14.91 -2.47 11.03
N LYS A 70 -15.08 -3.46 11.91
CA LYS A 70 -13.96 -4.15 12.56
C LYS A 70 -13.32 -5.14 11.61
N ILE A 71 -12.02 -5.01 11.38
CA ILE A 71 -11.25 -5.87 10.47
C ILE A 71 -9.93 -6.32 11.10
N LYS A 72 -9.34 -7.39 10.57
CA LYS A 72 -7.94 -7.72 10.86
C LYS A 72 -7.01 -6.84 10.02
N PRO A 73 -5.79 -6.51 10.49
CA PRO A 73 -4.85 -5.69 9.73
C PRO A 73 -4.51 -6.26 8.34
N GLN A 74 -4.48 -7.59 8.23
CA GLN A 74 -4.15 -8.31 6.99
C GLN A 74 -5.22 -8.12 5.90
N ASP A 75 -6.48 -7.88 6.31
CA ASP A 75 -7.60 -7.76 5.38
C ASP A 75 -7.77 -6.33 4.87
N ALA A 76 -6.99 -5.36 5.36
CA ALA A 76 -7.19 -3.94 5.10
C ALA A 76 -7.23 -3.57 3.61
N ALA A 77 -6.47 -4.27 2.76
CA ALA A 77 -6.49 -4.07 1.31
C ALA A 77 -7.89 -4.21 0.67
N SER A 78 -8.77 -5.04 1.25
CA SER A 78 -10.15 -5.21 0.78
C SER A 78 -11.09 -4.07 1.20
N TYR A 79 -10.62 -3.14 2.04
CA TYR A 79 -11.42 -2.06 2.62
C TYR A 79 -10.95 -0.66 2.21
N LEU A 80 -10.26 -0.54 1.07
CA LEU A 80 -9.79 0.75 0.54
C LEU A 80 -10.92 1.78 0.48
N GLY A 81 -10.64 2.99 0.98
CA GLY A 81 -11.58 4.10 1.01
C GLY A 81 -12.61 4.03 2.14
N ARG A 82 -12.69 2.93 2.90
CA ARG A 82 -13.62 2.78 4.03
C ARG A 82 -12.97 3.21 5.35
N TYR A 83 -13.80 3.62 6.31
CA TYR A 83 -13.37 3.88 7.68
C TYR A 83 -13.50 2.59 8.49
N VAL A 84 -12.41 2.14 9.11
CA VAL A 84 -12.35 0.84 9.77
C VAL A 84 -11.76 0.98 11.17
N VAL A 85 -12.00 -0.05 11.99
CA VAL A 85 -11.32 -0.26 13.27
C VAL A 85 -10.55 -1.57 13.16
N THR A 86 -9.28 -1.55 13.53
CA THR A 86 -8.44 -2.75 13.49
C THR A 86 -7.58 -2.86 14.72
N GLU A 87 -7.25 -4.10 15.10
CA GLU A 87 -6.42 -4.40 16.26
C GLU A 87 -5.26 -5.29 15.86
N GLY A 88 -4.07 -5.02 16.38
CA GLY A 88 -2.89 -5.82 16.08
C GLY A 88 -1.68 -5.39 16.89
N ILE A 89 -0.61 -6.17 16.80
CA ILE A 89 0.68 -5.83 17.42
C ILE A 89 1.49 -5.04 16.41
N ILE A 90 2.08 -3.91 16.84
CA ILE A 90 3.09 -3.21 16.04
C ILE A 90 4.38 -4.02 16.10
N VAL A 91 4.72 -4.71 15.02
CA VAL A 91 5.91 -5.59 14.94
C VAL A 91 7.12 -4.88 14.33
N GLY A 92 6.92 -3.71 13.74
CA GLY A 92 8.01 -2.89 13.20
C GLY A 92 7.65 -1.42 13.19
N SER A 93 8.66 -0.56 13.31
CA SER A 93 8.47 0.89 13.33
C SER A 93 9.66 1.60 12.71
N TYR A 94 9.44 2.73 12.05
CA TYR A 94 10.50 3.56 11.49
C TYR A 94 10.10 5.03 11.53
N ASN A 95 10.97 5.90 12.06
CA ASN A 95 10.76 7.34 12.06
C ASN A 95 11.89 8.03 11.27
N SER A 96 11.50 8.75 10.23
CA SER A 96 12.42 9.52 9.38
C SER A 96 12.62 10.96 9.84
N GLY A 97 11.92 11.39 10.90
CA GLY A 97 11.79 12.79 11.30
C GLY A 97 10.71 13.57 10.53
N LYS A 98 10.32 13.09 9.33
CA LYS A 98 9.22 13.66 8.54
C LYS A 98 7.93 12.85 8.65
N VAL A 99 8.09 11.54 8.76
CA VAL A 99 7.02 10.54 8.83
C VAL A 99 7.45 9.43 9.77
N CYS A 100 6.55 9.03 10.65
CA CYS A 100 6.66 7.86 11.50
C CYS A 100 5.73 6.77 10.98
N PHE A 101 6.28 5.58 10.75
CA PHE A 101 5.57 4.38 10.32
C PHE A 101 5.49 3.39 11.48
N LEU A 102 4.32 2.83 11.72
CA LEU A 102 4.08 1.70 12.62
C LEU A 102 3.44 0.57 11.81
N ASN A 103 4.04 -0.62 11.81
CA ASN A 103 3.68 -1.69 10.90
C ASN A 103 3.10 -2.89 11.66
N PHE A 104 1.98 -3.42 11.16
CA PHE A 104 1.40 -4.66 11.66
C PHE A 104 2.04 -5.92 11.08
N ASP A 105 2.89 -5.78 10.05
CA ASP A 105 3.63 -6.87 9.42
C ASP A 105 5.13 -6.55 9.38
N LYS A 106 5.96 -7.58 9.47
CA LYS A 106 7.42 -7.47 9.25
C LYS A 106 7.71 -7.04 7.81
N ASN A 107 6.92 -7.51 6.85
CA ASN A 107 6.94 -7.05 5.48
C ASN A 107 6.07 -5.79 5.31
N TYR A 108 6.64 -4.64 5.67
CA TYR A 108 6.00 -3.32 5.54
C TYR A 108 5.59 -2.92 4.10
N LYS A 109 5.93 -3.73 3.09
CA LYS A 109 5.51 -3.47 1.69
C LYS A 109 4.13 -4.02 1.38
N GLN A 110 3.65 -5.00 2.14
CA GLN A 110 2.42 -5.73 1.85
C GLN A 110 1.40 -5.61 2.99
N GLY A 111 1.86 -5.40 4.23
CA GLY A 111 0.99 -5.20 5.38
C GLY A 111 0.44 -3.78 5.51
N LEU A 112 -0.61 -3.66 6.32
CA LEU A 112 -1.13 -2.37 6.75
C LEU A 112 -0.10 -1.61 7.60
N SER A 113 0.13 -0.35 7.24
CA SER A 113 0.96 0.59 8.00
C SER A 113 0.11 1.71 8.60
N LEU A 114 0.44 2.13 9.82
CA LEU A 114 -0.02 3.38 10.39
C LEU A 114 1.00 4.47 10.12
N VAL A 115 0.53 5.62 9.68
CA VAL A 115 1.36 6.74 9.25
C VAL A 115 1.03 7.95 10.10
N ILE A 116 2.04 8.49 10.78
CA ILE A 116 1.97 9.75 11.51
C ILE A 116 2.89 10.74 10.80
N PHE A 117 2.35 11.87 10.36
CA PHE A 117 3.14 12.94 9.73
C PHE A 117 3.76 13.86 10.79
N ALA A 118 4.90 14.46 10.47
CA ALA A 118 5.60 15.37 11.37
C ALA A 118 4.73 16.53 11.88
N SER A 119 3.78 17.01 11.07
CA SER A 119 2.80 18.04 11.47
C SER A 119 1.95 17.63 12.68
N ASP A 120 1.78 16.33 12.91
CA ASP A 120 0.97 15.79 13.99
C ASP A 120 1.82 15.27 15.16
N PHE A 121 3.16 15.22 15.08
CA PHE A 121 4.02 14.66 16.13
C PHE A 121 3.81 15.29 17.51
N VAL A 122 3.50 16.58 17.57
CA VAL A 122 3.21 17.29 18.83
C VAL A 122 2.03 16.70 19.61
N LYS A 123 1.15 15.94 18.95
CA LYS A 123 -0.03 15.29 19.54
C LYS A 123 0.26 13.88 20.05
N PHE A 124 1.47 13.38 19.87
CA PHE A 124 1.89 12.04 20.27
C PHE A 124 3.00 12.10 21.33
N PRO A 125 3.21 11.02 22.09
CA PRO A 125 4.37 10.89 22.97
C PRO A 125 5.69 11.07 22.21
N ALA A 126 6.72 11.48 22.94
CA ALA A 126 8.07 11.53 22.40
C ALA A 126 8.47 10.15 21.85
N SER A 127 9.04 10.14 20.64
CA SER A 127 9.38 8.91 19.90
C SER A 127 8.20 7.94 19.71
N PRO A 128 7.18 8.29 18.88
CA PRO A 128 6.04 7.41 18.62
C PRO A 128 6.46 6.02 18.12
N GLU A 129 7.55 5.94 17.36
CA GLU A 129 8.10 4.69 16.85
C GLU A 129 8.51 3.73 17.98
N LYS A 130 9.05 4.24 19.09
CA LYS A 130 9.42 3.42 20.25
C LYS A 130 8.22 3.19 21.16
N TYR A 131 7.37 4.20 21.29
CA TYR A 131 6.22 4.16 22.19
C TYR A 131 5.22 3.05 21.84
N PHE A 132 4.97 2.82 20.54
CA PHE A 132 4.00 1.80 20.10
C PHE A 132 4.62 0.45 19.75
N LEU A 133 5.94 0.36 19.55
CA LEU A 133 6.60 -0.87 19.14
C LEU A 133 6.35 -2.02 20.14
N ASN A 134 6.06 -3.21 19.62
CA ASN A 134 5.74 -4.43 20.35
C ASN A 134 4.49 -4.35 21.24
N LYS A 135 3.67 -3.30 21.09
CA LYS A 135 2.40 -3.18 21.80
C LYS A 135 1.25 -3.61 20.92
N LYS A 136 0.24 -4.21 21.54
CA LYS A 136 -1.06 -4.41 20.90
C LYS A 136 -1.80 -3.08 20.91
N VAL A 137 -2.28 -2.66 19.75
CA VAL A 137 -3.01 -1.40 19.58
C VAL A 137 -4.34 -1.65 18.91
N ARG A 138 -5.35 -0.86 19.27
CA ARG A 138 -6.56 -0.62 18.48
C ARG A 138 -6.39 0.69 17.76
N VAL A 139 -6.63 0.71 16.46
CA VAL A 139 -6.56 1.91 15.64
C VAL A 139 -7.82 2.07 14.81
N GLU A 140 -8.24 3.32 14.62
CA GLU A 140 -9.35 3.68 13.75
C GLU A 140 -8.95 4.73 12.72
N GLY A 141 -9.45 4.55 11.50
CA GLY A 141 -9.16 5.48 10.42
C GLY A 141 -9.60 5.00 9.06
N ARG A 142 -9.43 5.87 8.07
CA ARG A 142 -9.72 5.56 6.67
C ARG A 142 -8.56 4.78 6.07
N VAL A 143 -8.84 3.62 5.50
CA VAL A 143 -7.84 2.85 4.74
C VAL A 143 -7.57 3.53 3.41
N LYS A 144 -6.31 3.73 3.08
CA LYS A 144 -5.85 4.35 1.84
C LYS A 144 -4.83 3.47 1.15
N ASP A 145 -4.77 3.59 -0.18
CA ASP A 145 -3.61 3.15 -0.95
C ASP A 145 -2.72 4.36 -1.21
N TYR A 146 -1.43 4.20 -0.95
CA TYR A 146 -0.41 5.15 -1.37
C TYR A 146 0.71 4.42 -2.10
N LYS A 147 0.72 4.52 -3.42
CA LYS A 147 1.73 3.90 -4.31
C LYS A 147 1.80 2.37 -4.10
N GLY A 148 0.65 1.72 -4.00
CA GLY A 148 0.56 0.27 -3.81
C GLY A 148 0.82 -0.18 -2.36
N LYS A 149 0.75 0.74 -1.40
CA LYS A 149 0.89 0.45 0.04
C LYS A 149 -0.40 0.80 0.76
N VAL A 150 -0.91 -0.15 1.52
CA VAL A 150 -2.11 0.05 2.33
C VAL A 150 -1.74 0.75 3.63
N GLU A 151 -2.36 1.89 3.89
CA GLU A 151 -2.06 2.72 5.06
C GLU A 151 -3.30 3.33 5.72
N ILE A 152 -3.17 3.63 7.02
CA ILE A 152 -4.09 4.48 7.76
C ILE A 152 -3.29 5.67 8.30
N ILE A 153 -3.72 6.88 7.97
CA ILE A 153 -3.13 8.12 8.50
C ILE A 153 -3.72 8.39 9.88
N VAL A 154 -2.87 8.41 10.89
CA VAL A 154 -3.22 8.66 12.29
C VAL A 154 -2.81 10.09 12.66
N LYS A 155 -3.80 10.93 12.99
CA LYS A 155 -3.60 12.37 13.22
C LYS A 155 -3.65 12.78 14.70
N SER A 156 -4.04 11.86 15.59
CA SER A 156 -4.15 12.11 17.04
C SER A 156 -4.12 10.80 17.83
N MET A 157 -3.85 10.89 19.13
CA MET A 157 -3.88 9.75 20.06
C MET A 157 -5.28 9.11 20.20
N ASP A 158 -6.36 9.86 19.97
CA ASP A 158 -7.73 9.32 20.07
C ASP A 158 -8.01 8.23 19.02
N GLN A 159 -7.27 8.26 17.91
CA GLN A 159 -7.37 7.26 16.86
C GLN A 159 -6.57 5.99 17.14
N VAL A 160 -5.66 5.97 18.12
CA VAL A 160 -4.78 4.82 18.41
C VAL A 160 -4.62 4.60 19.92
N LYS A 161 -5.17 3.48 20.39
CA LYS A 161 -5.15 3.09 21.80
C LYS A 161 -4.32 1.83 22.00
N ILE A 162 -3.38 1.85 22.94
CA ILE A 162 -2.70 0.64 23.43
C ILE A 162 -3.70 -0.17 24.26
N LEU A 163 -3.75 -1.48 24.01
CA LEU A 163 -4.60 -2.45 24.71
C LEU A 163 -3.81 -3.26 25.75
#